data_AF-A0AAX6SMM8-F1
#
_entry.id   AF-A0AAX6SMM8-F1
#
_cell.length_a   1.000
_cell.length_b   1.000
_cell.length_c   1.000
_cell.angle_alpha   90.00
_cell.angle_beta   90.00
_cell.angle_gamma   90.00
#
_symmetry.space_group_name_H-M   'P 1'
#
loop_
_entity.id
_entity.type
_entity.pdbx_description
1 polymer ?
#
loop_
_entity_poly.entity_id
_entity_poly.type
_entity_poly.pdbx_seq_one_letter_code
_entity_poly.pdbx_strand_id
1 'polypeptide(L)'
;MTFVQLLEKFKKTALEIDEDYPLFQPIYRVTATDEDLGHGDRLTYTIETQLSGPRKGANSFGVDAINGVVSLGGEDTLDFDRGYHVFQLTLRATDTAGLFCQGMIIIKIRNINDERPRFE
;
A
#
# COMPACT_ATOMS: atom_id res chain seq x y z
N MET A 1 5.90 -27.99 9.79
CA MET A 1 5.08 -27.33 8.75
C MET A 1 4.40 -26.21 9.49
N THR A 2 5.10 -25.11 9.60
CA THR A 2 4.81 -24.07 10.60
C THR A 2 4.15 -22.91 9.86
N PHE A 3 3.12 -22.34 10.48
CA PHE A 3 2.24 -21.39 9.84
C PHE A 3 2.88 -20.01 9.86
N VAL A 4 2.85 -19.28 8.75
CA VAL A 4 3.12 -17.83 8.71
C VAL A 4 2.12 -17.15 9.66
N GLN A 5 2.55 -16.83 10.88
CA GLN A 5 1.67 -16.26 11.90
C GLN A 5 1.83 -14.75 11.97
N LEU A 6 0.69 -14.06 11.81
CA LEU A 6 0.58 -12.62 11.91
C LEU A 6 0.95 -12.13 13.32
N LEU A 7 2.03 -11.35 13.46
CA LEU A 7 2.19 -10.43 14.59
C LEU A 7 1.26 -9.23 14.39
N GLU A 8 -0.03 -9.38 14.73
CA GLU A 8 -1.13 -8.40 14.93
C GLU A 8 -1.32 -7.18 13.97
N LYS A 9 -0.38 -6.85 13.10
CA LYS A 9 -0.30 -5.60 12.32
C LYS A 9 -0.61 -5.76 10.84
N PHE A 10 -0.80 -6.98 10.37
CA PHE A 10 -1.25 -7.27 8.99
C PHE A 10 -2.79 -7.40 8.93
N LYS A 11 -3.52 -6.66 9.77
CA LYS A 11 -4.97 -6.55 9.68
C LYS A 11 -5.32 -5.42 8.70
N LYS A 12 -6.48 -4.80 8.84
CA LYS A 12 -6.90 -3.66 8.03
C LYS A 12 -6.36 -2.37 8.64
N THR A 13 -5.63 -1.57 7.87
CA THR A 13 -5.13 -0.25 8.28
C THR A 13 -5.71 0.82 7.38
N ALA A 14 -6.04 1.99 7.93
CA ALA A 14 -6.43 3.16 7.15
C ALA A 14 -5.49 4.31 7.46
N LEU A 15 -5.05 5.01 6.42
CA LEU A 15 -4.16 6.16 6.50
C LEU A 15 -4.63 7.25 5.53
N GLU A 16 -4.19 8.47 5.78
CA GLU A 16 -4.52 9.64 4.98
C GLU A 16 -3.23 10.34 4.57
N ILE A 17 -3.12 10.70 3.30
CA ILE A 17 -1.99 11.45 2.72
C ILE A 17 -2.55 12.58 1.86
N ASP A 18 -1.74 13.61 1.65
CA ASP A 18 -2.11 14.76 0.85
C ASP A 18 -1.98 14.46 -0.65
N GLU A 19 -2.74 15.13 -1.51
CA GLU A 19 -2.67 14.91 -2.96
C GLU A 19 -1.32 15.31 -3.60
N ASP A 20 -0.59 16.21 -2.94
CA ASP A 20 0.75 16.65 -3.31
C ASP A 20 1.85 15.74 -2.72
N TYR A 21 1.48 14.55 -2.22
CA TYR A 21 2.43 13.62 -1.65
C TYR A 21 3.55 13.30 -2.67
N PRO A 22 4.82 13.46 -2.29
CA PRO A 22 5.94 13.31 -3.21
C PRO A 22 6.07 11.88 -3.76
N LEU A 23 6.34 11.77 -5.06
CA LEU A 23 6.62 10.51 -5.72
C LEU A 23 7.81 9.79 -5.06
N PHE A 24 7.74 8.46 -5.06
CA PHE A 24 8.77 7.55 -4.53
C PHE A 24 9.05 7.67 -3.03
N GLN A 25 8.24 8.44 -2.29
CA GLN A 25 8.38 8.52 -0.84
C GLN A 25 7.65 7.38 -0.12
N PRO A 26 8.19 6.92 1.02
CA PRO A 26 7.64 5.82 1.79
C PRO A 26 6.40 6.27 2.58
N ILE A 27 5.27 5.60 2.35
CA ILE A 27 3.99 5.91 2.99
C ILE A 27 3.78 5.06 4.24
N TYR A 28 4.01 3.75 4.08
CA TYR A 28 3.74 2.78 5.13
C TYR A 28 4.67 1.59 4.98
N ARG A 29 5.06 0.97 6.11
CA ARG A 29 5.82 -0.28 6.08
C ARG A 29 4.94 -1.40 6.60
N VAL A 30 4.68 -2.38 5.75
CA VAL A 30 4.11 -3.64 6.22
C VAL A 30 5.18 -4.53 6.81
N THR A 31 4.79 -5.34 7.79
CA THR A 31 5.68 -6.30 8.43
C THR A 31 4.91 -7.58 8.68
N ALA A 32 5.46 -8.68 8.20
CA ALA A 32 5.05 -10.03 8.52
C ALA A 32 6.21 -10.74 9.22
N THR A 33 5.88 -11.80 9.95
CA THR A 33 6.84 -12.61 10.71
C THR A 33 6.60 -14.07 10.41
N ASP A 34 7.69 -14.82 10.36
CA ASP A 34 7.69 -16.27 10.24
C ASP A 34 8.74 -16.82 11.22
N GLU A 35 8.43 -17.94 11.87
CA GLU A 35 9.31 -18.57 12.87
C GLU A 35 10.63 -19.06 12.25
N ASP A 36 10.59 -19.41 10.96
CA ASP A 36 11.71 -19.94 10.19
C ASP A 36 12.58 -18.83 9.53
N LEU A 37 12.25 -17.55 9.70
CA LEU A 37 13.09 -16.42 9.22
C LEU A 37 14.52 -16.49 9.77
N GLY A 38 14.68 -16.93 11.02
CA GLY A 38 15.99 -17.13 11.64
C GLY A 38 16.75 -18.36 11.11
N HIS A 39 16.07 -19.22 10.36
CA HIS A 39 16.57 -20.49 9.84
C HIS A 39 16.80 -20.48 8.32
N GLY A 40 16.80 -19.30 7.70
CA GLY A 40 17.10 -19.12 6.28
C GLY A 40 15.86 -18.94 5.39
N ASP A 41 14.66 -18.91 5.96
CA ASP A 41 13.47 -18.50 5.22
C ASP A 41 13.48 -16.99 4.92
N ARG A 42 12.69 -16.58 3.93
CA ARG A 42 12.55 -15.18 3.54
C ARG A 42 11.13 -14.87 3.11
N LEU A 43 10.64 -13.73 3.57
CA LEU A 43 9.36 -13.17 3.13
C LEU A 43 9.55 -12.28 1.90
N THR A 44 8.64 -12.46 0.94
CA THR A 44 8.49 -11.61 -0.25
C THR A 44 7.15 -10.88 -0.19
N TYR A 45 7.15 -9.56 -0.33
CA TYR A 45 5.96 -8.71 -0.27
C TYR A 45 5.46 -8.33 -1.68
N THR A 46 4.14 -8.44 -1.90
CA THR A 46 3.48 -8.06 -3.16
C THR A 46 2.18 -7.28 -2.91
N ILE A 47 1.81 -6.42 -3.87
CA ILE A 47 0.46 -5.86 -3.96
C ILE A 47 -0.33 -6.78 -4.91
N GLU A 48 -1.31 -7.50 -4.37
CA GLU A 48 -2.15 -8.41 -5.15
C GLU A 48 -3.24 -7.64 -5.90
N THR A 49 -3.83 -6.61 -5.26
CA THR A 49 -4.85 -5.77 -5.87
C THR A 49 -4.70 -4.32 -5.46
N GLN A 50 -5.02 -3.44 -6.41
CA GLN A 50 -5.12 -2.00 -6.22
C GLN A 50 -6.48 -1.54 -6.75
N LEU A 51 -7.37 -1.16 -5.85
CA LEU A 51 -8.66 -0.58 -6.21
C LEU A 51 -8.63 0.90 -5.90
N SER A 52 -9.07 1.72 -6.86
CA SER A 52 -9.17 3.17 -6.73
C SER A 52 -10.62 3.62 -6.91
N GLY A 53 -10.99 4.74 -6.29
CA GLY A 53 -12.31 5.35 -6.47
C GLY A 53 -12.30 6.86 -6.19
N PRO A 54 -13.15 7.65 -6.89
CA PRO A 54 -14.07 7.25 -7.98
C PRO A 54 -13.38 6.89 -9.31
N ARG A 55 -12.15 7.36 -9.56
CA ARG A 55 -11.36 6.95 -10.72
C ARG A 55 -11.02 5.46 -10.61
N LYS A 56 -11.28 4.67 -11.65
CA LYS A 56 -11.00 3.22 -11.66
C LYS A 56 -9.69 2.89 -12.37
N GLY A 57 -9.02 1.85 -11.92
CA GLY A 57 -7.84 1.28 -12.60
C GLY A 57 -6.54 2.07 -12.41
N ALA A 58 -6.49 2.99 -11.43
CA ALA A 58 -5.23 3.64 -11.08
C ALA A 58 -4.29 2.63 -10.40
N ASN A 59 -3.01 2.67 -10.78
CA ASN A 59 -1.97 1.82 -10.21
C ASN A 59 -0.84 2.70 -9.66
N SER A 60 -1.17 3.49 -8.66
CA SER A 60 -0.32 4.54 -8.13
C SER A 60 0.64 4.04 -7.05
N PHE A 61 0.49 2.84 -6.49
CA PHE A 61 1.34 2.37 -5.37
C PHE A 61 2.23 1.19 -5.75
N GLY A 62 3.44 1.18 -5.20
CA GLY A 62 4.38 0.07 -5.24
C GLY A 62 4.70 -0.44 -3.83
N VAL A 63 5.21 -1.67 -3.74
CA VAL A 63 5.78 -2.23 -2.51
C VAL A 63 7.17 -2.78 -2.80
N ASP A 64 8.12 -2.49 -1.92
CA ASP A 64 9.43 -3.12 -1.92
C ASP A 64 9.29 -4.57 -1.44
N ALA A 65 9.69 -5.50 -2.30
CA ALA A 65 9.51 -6.92 -2.10
C ALA A 65 10.31 -7.50 -0.93
N ILE A 66 11.34 -6.80 -0.44
CA ILE A 66 12.25 -7.28 0.61
C ILE A 66 11.86 -6.69 1.97
N ASN A 67 11.62 -5.38 2.04
CA ASN A 67 11.43 -4.68 3.31
C ASN A 67 9.96 -4.31 3.61
N GLY A 68 9.04 -4.52 2.66
CA GLY A 68 7.61 -4.27 2.81
C GLY A 68 7.24 -2.78 2.80
N VAL A 69 8.10 -1.89 2.31
CA VAL A 69 7.80 -0.46 2.22
C VAL A 69 6.87 -0.19 1.05
N VAL A 70 5.69 0.34 1.34
CA VAL A 70 4.72 0.85 0.38
C VAL A 70 5.06 2.31 0.06
N SER A 71 5.09 2.65 -1.22
CA SER A 71 5.43 3.99 -1.72
C SER A 71 4.54 4.40 -2.88
N LEU A 72 4.49 5.71 -3.14
CA LEU A 72 3.84 6.27 -4.33
C LEU A 72 4.74 6.00 -5.56
N GLY A 73 4.21 5.26 -6.54
CA GLY A 73 4.83 4.94 -7.81
C GLY A 73 4.82 6.12 -8.78
N GLY A 74 5.68 6.04 -9.80
CA GLY A 74 6.07 7.20 -10.62
C GLY A 74 5.14 7.62 -11.77
N GLU A 75 4.02 6.94 -12.01
CA GLU A 75 3.20 7.19 -13.22
C GLU A 75 1.97 8.09 -12.98
N ASP A 76 1.51 8.25 -11.73
CA ASP A 76 0.29 9.02 -11.42
C ASP A 76 0.52 9.98 -10.23
N THR A 77 0.15 11.25 -10.41
CA THR A 77 -0.06 12.19 -9.31
C THR A 77 -1.39 11.89 -8.61
N LEU A 78 -1.48 12.06 -7.29
CA LEU A 78 -2.68 11.78 -6.49
C LEU A 78 -3.72 12.91 -6.55
N ASP A 79 -3.82 13.60 -7.69
CA ASP A 79 -4.68 14.77 -7.91
C ASP A 79 -6.14 14.44 -7.53
N PHE A 80 -6.61 15.06 -6.45
CA PHE A 80 -7.91 14.76 -5.86
C PHE A 80 -9.02 15.08 -6.86
N ASP A 81 -8.94 16.20 -7.58
CA ASP A 81 -9.95 16.65 -8.53
C ASP A 81 -10.02 15.76 -9.80
N ARG A 82 -8.97 14.97 -10.07
CA ARG A 82 -9.01 13.89 -11.08
C ARG A 82 -9.66 12.59 -10.60
N GLY A 83 -10.18 12.57 -9.39
CA GLY A 83 -10.93 11.44 -8.83
C GLY A 83 -10.06 10.41 -8.10
N TYR A 84 -8.83 10.78 -7.71
CA TYR A 84 -7.97 9.94 -6.87
C TYR A 84 -8.30 10.19 -5.39
N HIS A 85 -9.47 9.75 -4.90
CA HIS A 85 -9.90 10.06 -3.52
C HIS A 85 -9.50 8.98 -2.52
N VAL A 86 -9.57 7.72 -2.94
CA VAL A 86 -9.30 6.58 -2.06
C VAL A 86 -8.74 5.41 -2.84
N PHE A 87 -7.82 4.71 -2.19
CA PHE A 87 -7.27 3.46 -2.67
C PHE A 87 -7.40 2.36 -1.62
N GLN A 88 -7.64 1.14 -2.08
CA GLN A 88 -7.60 -0.06 -1.27
C GLN A 88 -6.54 -1.00 -1.85
N LEU A 89 -5.46 -1.19 -1.09
CA LEU A 89 -4.35 -2.06 -1.43
C LEU A 89 -4.52 -3.39 -0.68
N THR A 90 -4.57 -4.50 -1.41
CA THR A 90 -4.43 -5.84 -0.79
C THR A 90 -2.96 -6.25 -0.91
N LEU A 91 -2.30 -6.36 0.24
CA LEU A 91 -0.90 -6.76 0.33
C LEU A 91 -0.80 -8.23 0.73
N ARG A 92 0.23 -8.90 0.22
CA ARG A 92 0.55 -10.29 0.53
C ARG A 92 2.00 -10.40 0.93
N ALA A 93 2.28 -11.19 1.96
CA ALA A 93 3.62 -11.65 2.29
C ALA A 93 3.68 -13.17 2.09
N THR A 94 4.68 -13.66 1.37
CA THR A 94 4.85 -15.09 1.03
C THR A 94 6.23 -15.56 1.47
N ASP A 95 6.30 -16.71 2.14
CA ASP A 95 7.55 -17.38 2.50
C ASP A 95 8.17 -18.12 1.31
N THR A 96 9.32 -18.78 1.51
CA THR A 96 9.97 -19.55 0.43
C THR A 96 9.26 -20.85 0.08
N ALA A 97 8.41 -21.36 0.97
CA ALA A 97 7.59 -22.56 0.77
C ALA A 97 6.26 -22.27 0.03
N GLY A 98 5.93 -20.99 -0.18
CA GLY A 98 4.69 -20.54 -0.82
C GLY A 98 3.53 -20.31 0.15
N LEU A 99 3.70 -20.49 1.46
CA LEU A 99 2.71 -20.08 2.45
C LEU A 99 2.66 -18.56 2.50
N PHE A 100 1.46 -18.02 2.71
CA PHE A 100 1.26 -16.59 2.65
C PHE A 100 0.22 -16.09 3.64
N CYS A 101 0.29 -14.78 3.91
CA CYS A 101 -0.74 -14.04 4.60
C CYS A 101 -1.12 -12.79 3.80
N GLN A 102 -2.32 -12.26 4.04
CA GLN A 102 -2.88 -11.09 3.35
C GLN A 102 -3.37 -10.03 4.33
N GLY A 103 -3.24 -8.77 3.94
CA GLY A 103 -3.60 -7.59 4.72
C GLY A 103 -4.12 -6.48 3.80
N MET A 104 -4.82 -5.51 4.38
CA MET A 104 -5.44 -4.43 3.60
C MET A 104 -5.02 -3.06 4.12
N ILE A 105 -4.61 -2.19 3.22
CA ILE A 105 -4.38 -0.77 3.48
C ILE A 105 -5.41 0.05 2.72
N ILE A 106 -6.09 0.96 3.42
CA ILE A 106 -6.93 1.99 2.81
C ILE A 106 -6.17 3.31 2.87
N ILE A 107 -5.89 3.90 1.72
CA ILE A 107 -5.22 5.20 1.60
C ILE A 107 -6.27 6.20 1.16
N LYS A 108 -6.58 7.17 2.01
CA LYS A 108 -7.42 8.32 1.65
C LYS A 108 -6.54 9.47 1.21
N ILE A 109 -6.96 10.14 0.15
CA ILE A 109 -6.30 11.33 -0.35
C ILE A 109 -7.03 12.54 0.20
N ARG A 110 -6.28 13.45 0.83
CA ARG A 110 -6.78 14.72 1.31
C ARG A 110 -6.61 15.76 0.21
N ASN A 111 -7.72 16.39 -0.17
CA ASN A 111 -7.70 17.56 -1.04
C ASN A 111 -6.99 18.72 -0.32
N ILE A 112 -5.97 19.27 -0.98
CA ILE A 112 -5.26 20.48 -0.64
C ILE A 112 -5.80 21.57 -1.56
N ASN A 113 -6.16 22.72 -1.00
CA ASN A 113 -6.63 23.85 -1.80
C ASN A 113 -5.47 24.48 -2.60
N ASP A 114 -5.10 23.83 -3.71
CA ASP A 114 -4.10 24.26 -4.68
C ASP A 114 -4.75 24.82 -5.97
N GLU A 115 -6.05 24.60 -6.16
CA GLU A 115 -6.84 25.25 -7.20
C GLU A 115 -7.19 26.71 -6.88
N ARG A 116 -7.27 27.54 -7.93
CA ARG A 116 -7.74 28.92 -7.79
C ARG A 116 -9.26 28.91 -7.57
N PRO A 117 -9.79 29.76 -6.68
CA PRO A 117 -11.23 29.91 -6.53
C PRO A 117 -11.89 30.23 -7.89
N ARG A 118 -12.89 29.43 -8.28
CA ARG A 118 -13.76 29.75 -9.39
C ARG A 118 -14.98 30.49 -8.84
N PHE A 119 -15.13 31.75 -9.24
CA PHE A 119 -16.36 32.50 -9.00
C PHE A 119 -17.20 32.44 -10.28
N GLU A 120 -18.46 32.03 -10.16
CA GLU A 120 -19.50 32.17 -11.20
C GLU A 120 -20.32 33.44 -10.94
#